data_AF-A0AA43QZN8-F1
#
_entry.id   AF-A0AA43QZN8-F1
#
_cell.length_a   1.000
_cell.length_b   1.000
_cell.length_c   1.000
_cell.angle_alpha   90.00
_cell.angle_beta   90.00
_cell.angle_gamma   90.00
#
_symmetry.space_group_name_H-M   'P 1'
#
loop_
_entity.id
_entity.type
_entity.pdbx_description
1 polymer ?
#
loop_
_entity_poly.entity_id
_entity_poly.type
_entity_poly.pdbx_seq_one_letter_code
_entity_poly.pdbx_strand_id
1 'polypeptide(L)'
;MVNSQVKEKKIYDDFESMLNNKKKNSLVTTLKLILISFFVVLSGLILFFAPTTIFSNKLFFKSNIEYFLEFSSLTNERINYLALFRLFLLISIFIYTITKNFSNIFTHKESTKKYIPWFVIYLLFSIVSVILLFTFFKQGTMHYYALSFISIPLLLIDISYSIYTYKLKRKTNPLVYKNKKAIVISISSRIALVLTFIIILSIWVFSIKGDKDDFLNNNIVHQFFVNMFSKKDTKNLFYIIMFFLIISLLVLGINFERIMLIASKQNKNTDTREKLLLYIALTFTSLIWFIRALFYKKSSDVIIADSPSKNYLYLIGLFFIGLIFLSYVLVNFVRKLIIKGVLLNTIFTGFILTLIWIVTAIVSLKNQEIIVTNITILFASLFSVISLLIYKFKTTNEPIYVSIFLKLIVSLIVSTLIINGLNALLLANNNQSFYNISSLLSLDQIFVISTLVLLFTFNIATIINLILTLNVITRKNKAMKEAINENK
;
A
#
# COMPACT_ATOMS: atom_id res chain seq x y z
N MET A 1 -63.10 -1.93 -8.61
CA MET A 1 -62.27 -0.74 -8.92
C MET A 1 -61.10 -0.46 -7.95
N VAL A 2 -60.87 -1.25 -6.89
CA VAL A 2 -59.79 -0.98 -5.90
C VAL A 2 -58.41 -1.58 -6.31
N ASN A 3 -58.36 -2.50 -7.28
CA ASN A 3 -57.12 -3.22 -7.63
C ASN A 3 -56.21 -2.53 -8.66
N SER A 4 -56.71 -1.59 -9.45
CA SER A 4 -55.90 -0.84 -10.44
C SER A 4 -55.05 0.24 -9.77
N GLN A 5 -55.64 1.00 -8.83
CA GLN A 5 -54.92 2.05 -8.09
C GLN A 5 -53.77 1.53 -7.21
N VAL A 6 -53.88 0.30 -6.68
CA VAL A 6 -52.81 -0.33 -5.89
C VAL A 6 -51.67 -0.82 -6.78
N LYS A 7 -51.97 -1.32 -7.99
CA LYS A 7 -50.95 -1.69 -8.99
C LYS A 7 -50.22 -0.46 -9.54
N GLU A 8 -50.94 0.61 -9.84
CA GLU A 8 -50.33 1.87 -10.30
C GLU A 8 -49.47 2.53 -9.21
N LYS A 9 -49.91 2.53 -7.94
CA LYS A 9 -49.07 2.97 -6.81
C LYS A 9 -47.77 2.17 -6.66
N LYS A 10 -47.83 0.83 -6.77
CA LYS A 10 -46.63 -0.03 -6.72
C LYS A 10 -45.64 0.27 -7.86
N ILE A 11 -46.13 0.53 -9.07
CA ILE A 11 -45.28 0.82 -10.22
C ILE A 11 -44.58 2.19 -10.07
N TYR A 12 -45.27 3.20 -9.51
CA TYR A 12 -44.67 4.51 -9.23
C TYR A 12 -43.66 4.49 -8.07
N ASP A 13 -43.95 3.76 -6.98
CA ASP A 13 -43.02 3.58 -5.86
C ASP A 13 -41.72 2.83 -6.28
N ASP A 14 -41.83 1.86 -7.20
CA ASP A 14 -40.67 1.16 -7.75
C ASP A 14 -39.84 2.05 -8.70
N PHE A 15 -40.47 2.94 -9.45
CA PHE A 15 -39.75 3.85 -10.36
C PHE A 15 -39.00 4.94 -9.59
N GLU A 16 -39.61 5.54 -8.58
CA GLU A 16 -38.96 6.55 -7.73
C GLU A 16 -37.88 5.93 -6.85
N SER A 17 -38.09 4.71 -6.33
CA SER A 17 -37.06 3.97 -5.59
C SER A 17 -35.91 3.51 -6.50
N MET A 18 -36.18 3.10 -7.75
CA MET A 18 -35.14 2.82 -8.76
C MET A 18 -34.36 4.07 -9.16
N LEU A 19 -35.02 5.21 -9.39
CA LEU A 19 -34.39 6.50 -9.68
C LEU A 19 -33.52 6.95 -8.50
N ASN A 20 -34.02 6.81 -7.27
CA ASN A 20 -33.25 7.13 -6.06
C ASN A 20 -32.07 6.18 -5.87
N ASN A 21 -32.20 4.89 -6.18
CA ASN A 21 -31.10 3.93 -6.14
C ASN A 21 -30.06 4.24 -7.23
N LYS A 22 -30.48 4.61 -8.44
CA LYS A 22 -29.59 5.03 -9.54
C LYS A 22 -28.83 6.32 -9.20
N LYS A 23 -29.51 7.32 -8.63
CA LYS A 23 -28.90 8.58 -8.14
C LYS A 23 -27.92 8.34 -6.98
N LYS A 24 -28.26 7.49 -6.01
CA LYS A 24 -27.35 7.11 -4.91
C LYS A 24 -26.10 6.40 -5.42
N ASN A 25 -26.24 5.49 -6.39
CA ASN A 25 -25.12 4.77 -6.99
C ASN A 25 -24.21 5.70 -7.82
N SER A 26 -24.78 6.71 -8.49
CA SER A 26 -24.03 7.76 -9.19
C SER A 26 -23.17 8.61 -8.24
N LEU A 27 -23.70 9.01 -7.08
CA LEU A 27 -22.95 9.81 -6.10
C LEU A 27 -21.75 9.03 -5.52
N VAL A 28 -21.94 7.75 -5.19
CA VAL A 28 -20.85 6.85 -4.75
C VAL A 28 -19.74 6.77 -5.80
N THR A 29 -20.13 6.61 -7.07
CA THR A 29 -19.19 6.55 -8.20
C THR A 29 -18.45 7.87 -8.37
N THR A 30 -19.14 9.00 -8.22
CA THR A 30 -18.54 10.34 -8.34
C THR A 30 -17.52 10.59 -7.24
N LEU A 31 -17.85 10.35 -5.97
CA LEU A 31 -16.90 10.50 -4.86
C LEU A 31 -15.68 9.59 -5.00
N LYS A 32 -15.87 8.37 -5.51
CA LYS A 32 -14.78 7.42 -5.79
C LYS A 32 -13.84 7.98 -6.86
N LEU A 33 -14.37 8.50 -7.97
CA LEU A 33 -13.57 9.09 -9.04
C LEU A 33 -12.82 10.33 -8.57
N ILE A 34 -13.47 11.21 -7.81
CA ILE A 34 -12.83 12.38 -7.20
C ILE A 34 -11.66 11.93 -6.32
N LEU A 35 -11.88 10.97 -5.42
CA LEU A 35 -10.83 10.50 -4.51
C LEU A 35 -9.65 9.85 -5.24
N ILE A 36 -9.92 9.02 -6.26
CA ILE A 36 -8.86 8.40 -7.08
C ILE A 36 -8.08 9.47 -7.85
N SER A 37 -8.78 10.44 -8.46
CA SER A 37 -8.15 11.54 -9.19
C SER A 37 -7.24 12.37 -8.27
N PHE A 38 -7.75 12.78 -7.10
CA PHE A 38 -6.96 13.47 -6.08
C PHE A 38 -5.74 12.65 -5.64
N PHE A 39 -5.91 11.35 -5.42
CA PHE A 39 -4.82 10.49 -5.00
C PHE A 39 -3.73 10.37 -6.08
N VAL A 40 -4.10 10.23 -7.35
CA VAL A 40 -3.16 10.22 -8.49
C VAL A 40 -2.43 11.55 -8.60
N VAL A 41 -3.14 12.67 -8.59
CA VAL A 41 -2.55 14.01 -8.71
C VAL A 41 -1.60 14.31 -7.55
N LEU A 42 -2.04 14.11 -6.30
CA LEU A 42 -1.22 14.42 -5.11
C LEU A 42 -0.02 13.47 -4.98
N SER A 43 -0.18 12.17 -5.28
CA SER A 43 0.95 11.24 -5.31
C SER A 43 1.92 11.59 -6.43
N GLY A 44 1.41 12.03 -7.59
CA GLY A 44 2.20 12.55 -8.69
C GLY A 44 3.01 13.77 -8.27
N LEU A 45 2.39 14.76 -7.61
CA LEU A 45 3.10 15.92 -7.07
C LEU A 45 4.19 15.51 -6.07
N ILE A 46 3.91 14.58 -5.16
CA ILE A 46 4.93 14.07 -4.23
C ILE A 46 6.12 13.48 -4.99
N LEU A 47 5.88 12.62 -5.99
CA LEU A 47 6.95 11.94 -6.71
C LEU A 47 7.70 12.87 -7.68
N PHE A 48 7.00 13.66 -8.50
CA PHE A 48 7.63 14.59 -9.45
C PHE A 48 8.46 15.68 -8.77
N PHE A 49 8.10 16.05 -7.54
CA PHE A 49 8.86 16.99 -6.72
C PHE A 49 9.63 16.30 -5.59
N ALA A 50 9.98 15.01 -5.76
CA ALA A 50 10.74 14.19 -4.81
C ALA A 50 11.95 14.90 -4.16
N PRO A 51 12.77 15.70 -4.87
CA PRO A 51 13.81 16.51 -4.24
C PRO A 51 13.33 17.32 -3.04
N THR A 52 12.20 17.99 -3.17
CA THR A 52 11.64 18.87 -2.13
C THR A 52 10.75 18.14 -1.14
N THR A 53 9.99 17.15 -1.60
CA THR A 53 8.98 16.45 -0.79
C THR A 53 9.59 15.25 -0.05
N ILE A 54 10.22 14.35 -0.79
CA ILE A 54 10.77 13.08 -0.27
C ILE A 54 12.12 13.33 0.39
N PHE A 55 13.06 13.90 -0.37
CA PHE A 55 14.41 14.15 0.11
C PHE A 55 14.53 15.40 0.97
N SER A 56 13.50 16.26 1.00
CA SER A 56 13.51 17.48 1.81
C SER A 56 14.76 18.34 1.58
N ASN A 57 15.23 18.45 0.33
CA ASN A 57 16.52 19.05 -0.02
C ASN A 57 16.79 20.40 0.65
N LYS A 58 15.77 21.25 0.81
CA LYS A 58 15.84 22.55 1.49
C LYS A 58 16.30 22.50 2.96
N LEU A 59 16.28 21.34 3.61
CA LEU A 59 16.85 21.15 4.95
C LEU A 59 18.38 21.07 4.94
N PHE A 60 18.96 20.63 3.82
CA PHE A 60 20.39 20.37 3.68
C PHE A 60 21.14 21.62 3.23
N PHE A 61 22.46 21.61 3.48
CA PHE A 61 23.34 22.69 3.07
C PHE A 61 23.23 22.94 1.56
N LYS A 62 23.10 24.22 1.18
CA LYS A 62 22.89 24.67 -0.22
C LYS A 62 21.69 24.01 -0.93
N SER A 63 20.73 23.45 -0.19
CA SER A 63 19.57 22.73 -0.74
C SER A 63 19.94 21.54 -1.64
N ASN A 64 21.08 20.87 -1.37
CA ASN A 64 21.59 19.77 -2.17
C ASN A 64 21.20 18.40 -1.59
N ILE A 65 20.76 17.47 -2.45
CA ILE A 65 20.36 16.11 -2.10
C ILE A 65 21.58 15.21 -1.83
N GLU A 66 22.77 15.62 -2.25
CA GLU A 66 24.03 14.90 -2.00
C GLU A 66 24.20 14.48 -0.53
N TYR A 67 23.80 15.35 0.41
CA TYR A 67 23.91 15.13 1.86
C TYR A 67 22.81 14.23 2.47
N PHE A 68 21.82 13.79 1.67
CA PHE A 68 20.74 12.92 2.14
C PHE A 68 21.28 11.52 2.52
N LEU A 69 20.96 11.03 3.71
CA LEU A 69 21.52 9.80 4.29
C LEU A 69 23.05 9.76 4.35
N GLU A 70 23.71 10.91 4.35
CA GLU A 70 25.12 11.02 4.70
C GLU A 70 25.28 11.15 6.22
N PHE A 71 26.01 10.22 6.83
CA PHE A 71 26.21 10.15 8.29
C PHE A 71 27.64 10.50 8.73
N SER A 72 28.39 11.21 7.88
CA SER A 72 29.78 11.62 8.13
C SER A 72 29.92 12.68 9.23
N SER A 73 28.89 13.51 9.42
CA SER A 73 28.86 14.57 10.41
C SER A 73 27.60 14.50 11.26
N LEU A 74 27.72 14.86 12.55
CA LEU A 74 26.59 14.93 13.48
C LEU A 74 25.47 15.85 12.98
N THR A 75 25.81 16.95 12.31
CA THR A 75 24.83 17.88 11.74
C THR A 75 24.01 17.23 10.63
N ASN A 76 24.66 16.51 9.70
CA ASN A 76 23.95 15.81 8.63
C ASN A 76 23.12 14.66 9.18
N GLU A 77 23.63 13.93 10.18
CA GLU A 77 22.87 12.87 10.86
C GLU A 77 21.56 13.43 11.44
N ARG A 78 21.62 14.54 12.20
CA ARG A 78 20.43 15.21 12.74
C ARG A 78 19.45 15.61 11.63
N ILE A 79 19.93 16.30 10.59
CA ILE A 79 19.09 16.73 9.48
C ILE A 79 18.42 15.52 8.78
N ASN A 80 19.15 14.41 8.62
CA ASN A 80 18.62 13.18 8.06
C ASN A 80 17.51 12.56 8.91
N TYR A 81 17.67 12.51 10.24
CA TYR A 81 16.61 12.07 11.15
C TYR A 81 15.34 12.93 11.01
N LEU A 82 15.50 14.25 10.94
CA LEU A 82 14.39 15.18 10.78
C LEU A 82 13.69 15.04 9.42
N ALA A 83 14.47 14.89 8.34
CA ALA A 83 13.94 14.66 7.00
C ALA A 83 13.13 13.36 6.93
N LEU A 84 13.66 12.26 7.46
CA LEU A 84 12.98 10.96 7.52
C LEU A 84 11.72 11.02 8.39
N PHE A 85 11.79 11.63 9.58
CA PHE A 85 10.63 11.74 10.46
C PHE A 85 9.47 12.49 9.79
N ARG A 86 9.76 13.65 9.17
CA ARG A 86 8.77 14.43 8.41
C ARG A 86 8.14 13.59 7.31
N LEU A 87 8.98 12.89 6.54
CA LEU A 87 8.55 12.06 5.44
C LEU A 87 7.59 10.97 5.92
N PHE A 88 8.00 10.19 6.92
CA PHE A 88 7.21 9.08 7.46
C PHE A 88 5.89 9.56 8.06
N LEU A 89 5.90 10.63 8.86
CA LEU A 89 4.68 11.16 9.48
C LEU A 89 3.68 11.63 8.42
N LEU A 90 4.10 12.51 7.51
CA LEU A 90 3.19 13.17 6.58
C LEU A 90 2.70 12.23 5.47
N ILE A 91 3.57 11.37 4.91
CA ILE A 91 3.14 10.34 3.94
C ILE A 91 2.19 9.34 4.61
N SER A 92 2.43 8.95 5.86
CA SER A 92 1.54 8.04 6.57
C SER A 92 0.14 8.64 6.75
N ILE A 93 0.04 9.94 7.11
CA ILE A 93 -1.25 10.65 7.21
C ILE A 93 -1.93 10.74 5.84
N PHE A 94 -1.19 11.08 4.79
CA PHE A 94 -1.69 11.12 3.42
C PHE A 94 -2.29 9.78 2.99
N ILE A 95 -1.52 8.69 3.07
CA ILE A 95 -1.97 7.35 2.67
C ILE A 95 -3.13 6.86 3.54
N TYR A 96 -3.05 7.08 4.86
CA TYR A 96 -4.09 6.66 5.80
C TYR A 96 -5.43 7.33 5.50
N THR A 97 -5.44 8.66 5.36
CA THR A 97 -6.68 9.44 5.16
C THR A 97 -7.35 9.08 3.85
N ILE A 98 -6.58 8.94 2.76
CA ILE A 98 -7.10 8.50 1.45
C ILE A 98 -7.66 7.07 1.54
N THR A 99 -6.90 6.13 2.11
CA THR A 99 -7.33 4.72 2.21
C THR A 99 -8.56 4.56 3.09
N LYS A 100 -8.64 5.33 4.20
CA LYS A 100 -9.78 5.35 5.10
C LYS A 100 -11.00 5.94 4.40
N ASN A 101 -10.85 7.08 3.73
CA ASN A 101 -11.92 7.74 2.97
C ASN A 101 -12.47 6.80 1.87
N PHE A 102 -11.60 6.12 1.14
CA PHE A 102 -12.00 5.14 0.13
C PHE A 102 -12.81 3.98 0.73
N SER A 103 -12.35 3.42 1.85
CA SER A 103 -13.08 2.35 2.57
C SER A 103 -14.48 2.79 3.02
N ASN A 104 -14.58 4.04 3.46
CA ASN A 104 -15.79 4.59 4.03
C ASN A 104 -16.88 4.87 2.97
N ILE A 105 -16.50 5.25 1.75
CA ILE A 105 -17.42 5.40 0.62
C ILE A 105 -18.20 4.10 0.38
N PHE A 106 -17.53 2.94 0.37
CA PHE A 106 -18.20 1.64 0.21
C PHE A 106 -19.03 1.27 1.42
N THR A 107 -18.50 1.53 2.61
CA THR A 107 -19.17 1.30 3.89
C THR A 107 -20.49 2.07 3.93
N HIS A 108 -20.57 3.28 3.40
CA HIS A 108 -21.75 4.15 3.42
C HIS A 108 -22.45 4.29 2.07
N LYS A 109 -22.35 3.29 1.16
CA LYS A 109 -23.01 3.34 -0.15
C LYS A 109 -24.53 3.61 -0.09
N GLU A 110 -25.20 3.16 0.96
CA GLU A 110 -26.65 3.35 1.16
C GLU A 110 -27.00 4.71 1.81
N SER A 111 -26.03 5.36 2.46
CA SER A 111 -26.19 6.59 3.23
C SER A 111 -25.17 7.68 2.85
N THR A 112 -24.73 7.69 1.58
CA THR A 112 -23.54 8.43 1.15
C THR A 112 -23.68 9.94 1.33
N LYS A 113 -24.88 10.51 1.19
CA LYS A 113 -25.13 11.94 1.48
C LYS A 113 -24.73 12.32 2.91
N LYS A 114 -24.99 11.45 3.89
CA LYS A 114 -24.63 11.71 5.29
C LYS A 114 -23.14 11.50 5.58
N TYR A 115 -22.39 10.95 4.62
CA TYR A 115 -20.95 10.73 4.73
C TYR A 115 -20.13 11.90 4.17
N ILE A 116 -20.72 12.78 3.35
CA ILE A 116 -20.02 13.89 2.68
C ILE A 116 -19.17 14.75 3.63
N PRO A 117 -19.66 15.17 4.82
CA PRO A 117 -18.83 15.97 5.73
C PRO A 117 -17.54 15.26 6.13
N TRP A 118 -17.61 13.96 6.43
CA TRP A 118 -16.45 13.14 6.75
C TRP A 118 -15.51 12.98 5.54
N PHE A 119 -16.08 12.80 4.34
CA PHE A 119 -15.30 12.73 3.10
C PHE A 119 -14.44 13.98 2.91
N VAL A 120 -15.02 15.17 3.11
CA VAL A 120 -14.31 16.45 2.98
C VAL A 120 -13.23 16.59 4.04
N ILE A 121 -13.53 16.27 5.31
CA ILE A 121 -12.56 16.38 6.40
C ILE A 121 -11.33 15.48 6.15
N TYR A 122 -11.52 14.20 5.78
CA TYR A 122 -10.39 13.32 5.48
C TYR A 122 -9.57 13.82 4.27
N LEU A 123 -10.23 14.37 3.25
CA LEU A 123 -9.56 14.93 2.08
C LEU A 123 -8.74 16.17 2.46
N LEU A 124 -9.27 17.05 3.31
CA LEU A 124 -8.52 18.21 3.82
C LEU A 124 -7.25 17.78 4.58
N PHE A 125 -7.30 16.75 5.43
CA PHE A 125 -6.08 16.23 6.08
C PHE A 125 -5.07 15.71 5.06
N SER A 126 -5.52 15.03 4.00
CA SER A 126 -4.63 14.58 2.92
C SER A 126 -3.96 15.77 2.23
N ILE A 127 -4.71 16.84 1.93
CA ILE A 127 -4.16 18.07 1.32
C ILE A 127 -3.17 18.74 2.28
N VAL A 128 -3.52 18.93 3.55
CA VAL A 128 -2.65 19.57 4.56
C VAL A 128 -1.34 18.80 4.68
N SER A 129 -1.38 17.47 4.70
CA SER A 129 -0.16 16.65 4.78
C SER A 129 0.76 16.86 3.57
N VAL A 130 0.19 16.98 2.36
CA VAL A 130 0.96 17.25 1.14
C VAL A 130 1.51 18.67 1.13
N ILE A 131 0.73 19.68 1.53
CA ILE A 131 1.20 21.07 1.64
C ILE A 131 2.37 21.16 2.62
N LEU A 132 2.31 20.46 3.76
CA LEU A 132 3.41 20.41 4.73
C LEU A 132 4.66 19.71 4.15
N LEU A 133 4.50 18.70 3.29
CA LEU A 133 5.60 18.11 2.51
C LEU A 133 6.25 19.11 1.52
N PHE A 134 5.59 20.20 1.16
CA PHE A 134 6.19 21.26 0.33
C PHE A 134 6.71 22.47 1.09
N THR A 135 6.31 22.67 2.35
CA THR A 135 6.52 23.95 3.06
C THR A 135 7.26 23.81 4.39
N PHE A 136 7.17 22.68 5.07
CA PHE A 136 7.76 22.50 6.41
C PHE A 136 9.23 22.07 6.33
N PHE A 137 10.18 23.01 6.47
CA PHE A 137 11.64 22.75 6.45
C PHE A 137 12.37 23.39 7.64
N LYS A 138 11.84 23.23 8.86
CA LYS A 138 12.51 23.72 10.07
C LYS A 138 13.60 22.74 10.50
N GLN A 139 14.63 23.20 11.21
CA GLN A 139 15.70 22.32 11.73
C GLN A 139 15.58 22.07 13.24
N GLY A 140 14.77 22.82 13.97
CA GLY A 140 14.60 22.66 15.42
C GLY A 140 13.65 21.52 15.80
N THR A 141 14.06 20.67 16.75
CA THR A 141 13.33 19.46 17.20
C THR A 141 11.94 19.75 17.74
N MET A 142 11.79 20.87 18.45
CA MET A 142 10.50 21.33 18.97
C MET A 142 9.45 21.55 17.89
N HIS A 143 9.85 21.98 16.69
CA HIS A 143 8.93 22.14 15.57
C HIS A 143 8.40 20.79 15.07
N TYR A 144 9.23 19.73 15.12
CA TYR A 144 8.84 18.38 14.73
C TYR A 144 7.96 17.70 15.78
N TYR A 145 8.24 17.98 17.06
CA TYR A 145 7.33 17.63 18.15
C TYR A 145 5.97 18.28 17.95
N ALA A 146 5.93 19.58 17.66
CA ALA A 146 4.70 20.30 17.35
C ALA A 146 3.99 19.72 16.12
N LEU A 147 4.74 19.39 15.06
CA LEU A 147 4.20 18.76 13.86
C LEU A 147 3.51 17.42 14.18
N SER A 148 4.06 16.62 15.10
CA SER A 148 3.50 15.31 15.47
C SER A 148 2.07 15.39 16.02
N PHE A 149 1.69 16.53 16.60
CA PHE A 149 0.34 16.76 17.13
C PHE A 149 -0.75 16.81 16.07
N ILE A 150 -0.43 16.90 14.78
CA ILE A 150 -1.41 16.70 13.69
C ILE A 150 -2.14 15.35 13.81
N SER A 151 -1.51 14.37 14.48
CA SER A 151 -2.07 13.05 14.76
C SER A 151 -3.25 13.09 15.74
N ILE A 152 -3.30 14.07 16.66
CA ILE A 152 -4.38 14.19 17.65
C ILE A 152 -5.72 14.58 16.98
N PRO A 153 -5.81 15.69 16.21
CA PRO A 153 -7.04 16.02 15.49
C PRO A 153 -7.50 14.88 14.57
N LEU A 154 -6.57 14.20 13.90
CA LEU A 154 -6.89 13.05 13.05
C LEU A 154 -7.49 11.88 13.86
N LEU A 155 -6.94 11.59 15.04
CA LEU A 155 -7.49 10.59 15.98
C LEU A 155 -8.91 10.98 16.41
N LEU A 156 -9.14 12.22 16.81
CA LEU A 156 -10.44 12.70 17.26
C LEU A 156 -11.50 12.56 16.15
N ILE A 157 -11.14 12.88 14.91
CA ILE A 157 -12.00 12.66 13.74
C ILE A 157 -12.30 11.19 13.55
N ASP A 158 -11.30 10.31 13.65
CA ASP A 158 -11.49 8.88 13.42
C ASP A 158 -12.33 8.22 14.52
N ILE A 159 -12.18 8.64 15.77
CA ILE A 159 -13.03 8.22 16.90
C ILE A 159 -14.46 8.71 16.68
N SER A 160 -14.63 10.00 16.38
CA SER A 160 -15.94 10.60 16.14
C SER A 160 -16.68 9.91 14.98
N TYR A 161 -15.95 9.59 13.90
CA TYR A 161 -16.45 8.81 12.78
C TYR A 161 -16.85 7.38 13.19
N SER A 162 -16.04 6.69 14.02
CA SER A 162 -16.36 5.35 14.53
C SER A 162 -17.67 5.36 15.34
N ILE A 163 -17.83 6.34 16.24
CA ILE A 163 -19.03 6.51 17.06
C ILE A 163 -20.24 6.84 16.19
N TYR A 164 -20.08 7.73 15.20
CA TYR A 164 -21.12 8.07 14.25
C TYR A 164 -21.58 6.84 13.45
N THR A 165 -20.63 6.06 12.95
CA THR A 165 -20.90 4.83 12.19
C THR A 165 -21.66 3.81 13.03
N TYR A 166 -21.25 3.62 14.28
CA TYR A 166 -21.97 2.78 15.25
C TYR A 166 -23.42 3.21 15.42
N LYS A 167 -23.66 4.51 15.68
CA LYS A 167 -25.04 5.04 15.86
C LYS A 167 -25.90 4.83 14.61
N LEU A 168 -25.32 5.02 13.42
CA LEU A 168 -26.04 4.91 12.15
C LEU A 168 -26.32 3.44 11.77
N LYS A 169 -25.38 2.53 12.02
CA LYS A 169 -25.44 1.15 11.55
C LYS A 169 -25.90 0.11 12.57
N ARG A 170 -26.07 0.49 13.85
CA ARG A 170 -26.60 -0.43 14.88
C ARG A 170 -27.92 -1.10 14.49
N LYS A 171 -28.76 -0.41 13.69
CA LYS A 171 -30.05 -0.91 13.23
C LYS A 171 -29.95 -1.74 11.94
N THR A 172 -29.01 -1.42 11.06
CA THR A 172 -28.89 -2.06 9.74
C THR A 172 -27.95 -3.27 9.74
N ASN A 173 -26.93 -3.29 10.61
CA ASN A 173 -25.96 -4.38 10.75
C ASN A 173 -25.71 -4.71 12.24
N PRO A 174 -26.69 -5.32 12.94
CA PRO A 174 -26.66 -5.48 14.39
C PRO A 174 -25.54 -6.41 14.88
N LEU A 175 -25.12 -7.43 14.15
CA LEU A 175 -24.11 -8.39 14.64
C LEU A 175 -22.73 -7.76 14.93
N VAL A 176 -22.38 -6.68 14.23
CA VAL A 176 -21.10 -5.97 14.40
C VAL A 176 -21.29 -4.69 15.21
N TYR A 177 -22.32 -3.91 14.88
CA TYR A 177 -22.56 -2.63 15.52
C TYR A 177 -23.52 -2.69 16.72
N LYS A 178 -23.94 -3.87 17.18
CA LYS A 178 -24.52 -4.07 18.54
C LYS A 178 -23.43 -4.50 19.52
N ASN A 179 -22.34 -5.09 19.04
CA ASN A 179 -21.22 -5.51 19.88
C ASN A 179 -20.35 -4.31 20.27
N LYS A 180 -20.71 -3.65 21.37
CA LYS A 180 -19.96 -2.52 21.94
C LYS A 180 -18.49 -2.88 22.22
N LYS A 181 -18.20 -4.14 22.59
CA LYS A 181 -16.83 -4.58 22.93
C LYS A 181 -15.88 -4.44 21.73
N ALA A 182 -16.33 -4.80 20.53
CA ALA A 182 -15.50 -4.72 19.33
C ALA A 182 -15.09 -3.28 19.00
N ILE A 183 -16.00 -2.33 19.17
CA ILE A 183 -15.75 -0.91 18.95
C ILE A 183 -14.84 -0.33 20.04
N VAL A 184 -15.07 -0.71 21.30
CA VAL A 184 -14.21 -0.29 22.43
C VAL A 184 -12.78 -0.77 22.20
N ILE A 185 -12.56 -2.04 21.84
CA ILE A 185 -11.23 -2.57 21.54
C ILE A 185 -10.57 -1.78 20.40
N SER A 186 -11.29 -1.51 19.32
CA SER A 186 -10.76 -0.75 18.19
C SER A 186 -10.39 0.69 18.57
N ILE A 187 -11.28 1.41 19.27
CA ILE A 187 -11.04 2.79 19.70
C ILE A 187 -9.88 2.85 20.69
N SER A 188 -9.86 1.99 21.71
CA SER A 188 -8.77 1.95 22.70
C SER A 188 -7.42 1.66 22.05
N SER A 189 -7.38 0.78 21.04
CA SER A 189 -6.15 0.48 20.31
C SER A 189 -5.65 1.68 19.47
N ARG A 190 -6.58 2.45 18.86
CA ARG A 190 -6.24 3.69 18.13
C ARG A 190 -5.69 4.76 19.08
N ILE A 191 -6.33 4.95 20.23
CA ILE A 191 -5.88 5.88 21.27
C ILE A 191 -4.50 5.46 21.78
N ALA A 192 -4.33 4.19 22.13
CA ALA A 192 -3.07 3.66 22.62
C ALA A 192 -1.93 3.89 21.61
N LEU A 193 -2.14 3.64 20.31
CA LEU A 193 -1.12 3.87 19.27
C LEU A 193 -0.69 5.34 19.19
N VAL A 194 -1.64 6.28 19.16
CA VAL A 194 -1.31 7.71 19.04
C VAL A 194 -0.69 8.24 20.33
N LEU A 195 -1.19 7.82 21.49
CA LEU A 195 -0.61 8.21 22.78
C LEU A 195 0.80 7.66 22.95
N THR A 196 1.06 6.38 22.65
CA THR A 196 2.42 5.83 22.75
C THR A 196 3.38 6.54 21.81
N PHE A 197 2.95 6.86 20.59
CA PHE A 197 3.75 7.65 19.65
C PHE A 197 4.11 9.03 20.22
N ILE A 198 3.13 9.77 20.74
CA ILE A 198 3.35 11.11 21.31
C ILE A 198 4.19 11.04 22.60
N ILE A 199 3.98 10.03 23.44
CA ILE A 199 4.77 9.84 24.68
C ILE A 199 6.23 9.55 24.33
N ILE A 200 6.50 8.64 23.38
CA ILE A 200 7.86 8.34 22.94
C ILE A 200 8.53 9.60 22.39
N LEU A 201 7.83 10.39 21.57
CA LEU A 201 8.36 11.65 21.07
C LEU A 201 8.56 12.71 22.15
N SER A 202 7.67 12.77 23.14
CA SER A 202 7.81 13.69 24.28
C SER A 202 9.06 13.32 25.08
N ILE A 203 9.24 12.05 25.43
CA ILE A 203 10.44 11.58 26.13
C ILE A 203 11.67 11.86 25.27
N TRP A 204 11.61 11.63 23.97
CA TRP A 204 12.73 11.90 23.07
C TRP A 204 13.14 13.38 23.08
N VAL A 205 12.20 14.32 22.96
CA VAL A 205 12.51 15.76 22.93
C VAL A 205 12.87 16.32 24.31
N PHE A 206 12.22 15.85 25.37
CA PHE A 206 12.43 16.39 26.73
C PHE A 206 13.53 15.66 27.53
N SER A 207 14.08 14.55 27.03
CA SER A 207 15.23 13.87 27.64
C SER A 207 16.60 14.42 27.22
N ILE A 208 16.62 15.42 26.32
CA ILE A 208 17.85 16.04 25.83
C ILE A 208 18.49 16.86 26.96
N LYS A 209 19.74 16.54 27.30
CA LYS A 209 20.55 17.29 28.26
C LYS A 209 21.50 18.22 27.51
N GLY A 210 21.28 19.53 27.58
CA GLY A 210 22.10 20.53 26.89
C GLY A 210 21.34 21.23 25.76
N ASP A 211 21.98 21.39 24.60
CA ASP A 211 21.35 22.00 23.43
C ASP A 211 20.19 21.14 22.92
N LYS A 212 18.99 21.72 22.84
CA LYS A 212 17.77 21.04 22.39
C LYS A 212 17.80 20.67 20.90
N ASP A 213 18.73 21.26 20.15
CA ASP A 213 18.99 20.90 18.76
C ASP A 213 20.04 19.78 18.63
N ASP A 214 20.64 19.31 19.73
CA ASP A 214 21.49 18.11 19.79
C ASP A 214 20.74 16.89 20.37
N PHE A 215 19.73 16.43 19.63
CA PHE A 215 18.84 15.36 20.09
C PHE A 215 19.37 13.95 19.90
N LEU A 216 20.57 13.79 19.33
CA LEU A 216 21.21 12.49 19.15
C LEU A 216 22.23 12.24 20.27
N ASN A 217 23.01 13.26 20.64
CA ASN A 217 23.97 13.12 21.74
C ASN A 217 23.27 13.20 23.10
N ASN A 218 23.69 12.34 24.03
CA ASN A 218 23.17 12.29 25.40
C ASN A 218 21.64 12.14 25.53
N ASN A 219 20.98 11.64 24.48
CA ASN A 219 19.55 11.38 24.48
C ASN A 219 19.25 9.93 24.88
N ILE A 220 18.48 9.76 25.95
CA ILE A 220 18.17 8.45 26.55
C ILE A 220 17.42 7.57 25.54
N VAL A 221 16.50 8.15 24.77
CA VAL A 221 15.69 7.41 23.78
C VAL A 221 16.54 6.99 22.59
N HIS A 222 17.39 7.90 22.07
CA HIS A 222 18.31 7.54 20.99
C HIS A 222 19.26 6.42 21.43
N GLN A 223 19.90 6.56 22.59
CA GLN A 223 20.79 5.53 23.14
C GLN A 223 20.06 4.21 23.40
N PHE A 224 18.81 4.24 23.85
CA PHE A 224 17.99 3.03 24.01
C PHE A 224 17.84 2.28 22.67
N PHE A 225 17.44 2.97 21.60
CA PHE A 225 17.30 2.35 20.27
C PHE A 225 18.64 1.88 19.70
N VAL A 226 19.71 2.68 19.82
CA VAL A 226 21.04 2.26 19.36
C VAL A 226 21.48 1.00 20.11
N ASN A 227 21.35 0.95 21.44
CA ASN A 227 21.70 -0.22 22.23
C ASN A 227 20.87 -1.44 21.84
N MET A 228 19.57 -1.27 21.63
CA MET A 228 18.63 -2.33 21.26
C MET A 228 19.05 -3.05 19.97
N PHE A 229 19.58 -2.33 18.98
CA PHE A 229 19.97 -2.91 17.68
C PHE A 229 21.47 -3.21 17.52
N SER A 230 22.36 -2.49 18.22
CA SER A 230 23.82 -2.66 18.06
C SER A 230 24.43 -3.68 19.02
N LYS A 231 23.90 -3.77 20.25
CA LYS A 231 24.45 -4.67 21.27
C LYS A 231 23.79 -6.04 21.17
N LYS A 232 24.59 -7.05 20.82
CA LYS A 232 24.19 -8.46 20.75
C LYS A 232 23.99 -9.04 22.16
N ASP A 233 22.87 -8.70 22.78
CA ASP A 233 22.46 -9.17 24.10
C ASP A 233 21.05 -9.79 24.06
N THR A 234 20.84 -10.84 24.84
CA THR A 234 19.55 -11.54 25.00
C THR A 234 18.45 -10.61 25.48
N LYS A 235 18.79 -9.67 26.37
CA LYS A 235 17.86 -8.64 26.86
C LYS A 235 17.37 -7.73 25.73
N ASN A 236 18.27 -7.34 24.82
CA ASN A 236 17.93 -6.51 23.66
C ASN A 236 17.10 -7.29 22.64
N LEU A 237 17.40 -8.58 22.41
CA LEU A 237 16.58 -9.45 21.58
C LEU A 237 15.15 -9.56 22.13
N PHE A 238 15.00 -9.72 23.44
CA PHE A 238 13.69 -9.73 24.10
C PHE A 238 12.95 -8.41 23.89
N TYR A 239 13.62 -7.26 24.04
CA TYR A 239 13.02 -5.95 23.73
C TYR A 239 12.59 -5.83 22.27
N ILE A 240 13.36 -6.36 21.31
CA ILE A 240 12.99 -6.38 19.89
C ILE A 240 11.71 -7.18 19.67
N ILE A 241 11.65 -8.40 20.23
CA ILE A 241 10.46 -9.26 20.10
C ILE A 241 9.23 -8.58 20.72
N MET A 242 9.37 -8.02 21.92
CA MET A 242 8.27 -7.32 22.60
C MET A 242 7.81 -6.08 21.84
N PHE A 243 8.73 -5.30 21.26
CA PHE A 243 8.40 -4.13 20.44
C PHE A 243 7.54 -4.51 19.24
N PHE A 244 7.95 -5.53 18.47
CA PHE A 244 7.16 -6.01 17.33
C PHE A 244 5.83 -6.64 17.74
N LEU A 245 5.80 -7.37 18.86
CA LEU A 245 4.58 -7.99 19.38
C LEU A 245 3.54 -6.93 19.80
N ILE A 246 3.97 -5.89 20.52
CA ILE A 246 3.09 -4.78 20.92
C ILE A 246 2.52 -4.07 19.69
N ILE A 247 3.36 -3.74 18.70
CA ILE A 247 2.89 -3.11 17.46
C ILE A 247 1.89 -4.00 16.74
N SER A 248 2.17 -5.31 16.62
CA SER A 248 1.27 -6.27 15.97
C SER A 248 -0.08 -6.35 16.69
N LEU A 249 -0.09 -6.43 18.02
CA LEU A 249 -1.32 -6.42 18.82
C LEU A 249 -2.12 -5.12 18.63
N LEU A 250 -1.46 -3.96 18.60
CA LEU A 250 -2.14 -2.68 18.33
C LEU A 250 -2.76 -2.65 16.93
N VAL A 251 -2.04 -3.12 15.91
CA VAL A 251 -2.55 -3.19 14.53
C VAL A 251 -3.74 -4.14 14.41
N LEU A 252 -3.69 -5.30 15.09
CA LEU A 252 -4.82 -6.24 15.17
C LEU A 252 -6.01 -5.61 15.89
N GLY A 253 -5.77 -4.95 17.03
CA GLY A 253 -6.79 -4.27 17.82
C GLY A 253 -7.49 -3.16 17.04
N ILE A 254 -6.75 -2.31 16.32
CA ILE A 254 -7.31 -1.26 15.45
C ILE A 254 -8.25 -1.86 14.40
N ASN A 255 -7.90 -3.02 13.83
CA ASN A 255 -8.68 -3.69 12.79
C ASN A 255 -9.69 -4.72 13.32
N PHE A 256 -9.89 -4.82 14.64
CA PHE A 256 -10.68 -5.88 15.26
C PHE A 256 -12.13 -5.96 14.73
N GLU A 257 -12.79 -4.81 14.52
CA GLU A 257 -14.14 -4.76 13.91
C GLU A 257 -14.16 -5.42 12.53
N ARG A 258 -13.12 -5.22 11.72
CA ARG A 258 -13.00 -5.81 10.38
C ARG A 258 -12.68 -7.29 10.44
N ILE A 259 -11.83 -7.72 11.37
CA ILE A 259 -11.52 -9.13 11.59
C ILE A 259 -12.79 -9.89 11.96
N MET A 260 -13.61 -9.35 12.86
CA MET A 260 -14.91 -9.92 13.23
C MET A 260 -15.88 -10.00 12.04
N LEU A 261 -15.93 -8.98 11.19
CA LEU A 261 -16.74 -8.98 9.96
C LEU A 261 -16.31 -10.07 8.97
N ILE A 262 -15.01 -10.33 8.86
CA ILE A 262 -14.46 -11.38 7.99
C ILE A 262 -14.76 -12.76 8.59
N ALA A 263 -14.54 -12.93 9.89
CA ALA A 263 -14.80 -14.18 10.61
C ALA A 263 -16.28 -14.59 10.54
N SER A 264 -17.20 -13.62 10.60
CA SER A 264 -18.64 -13.88 10.49
C SER A 264 -19.12 -14.16 9.06
N LYS A 265 -18.24 -14.13 8.05
CA LYS A 265 -18.56 -14.28 6.60
C LYS A 265 -19.62 -13.30 6.07
N GLN A 266 -19.99 -12.28 6.82
CA GLN A 266 -21.00 -11.27 6.43
C GLN A 266 -20.40 -10.09 5.68
N ASN A 267 -19.08 -9.95 5.67
CA ASN A 267 -18.44 -8.89 4.91
C ASN A 267 -18.66 -9.14 3.42
N LYS A 268 -19.38 -8.24 2.75
CA LYS A 268 -19.41 -8.25 1.28
C LYS A 268 -17.97 -7.98 0.82
N ASN A 269 -17.29 -8.99 0.27
CA ASN A 269 -15.90 -8.98 -0.26
C ASN A 269 -15.56 -7.77 -1.16
N THR A 270 -16.59 -7.02 -1.57
CA THR A 270 -16.55 -5.75 -2.29
C THR A 270 -15.55 -4.72 -1.75
N ASP A 271 -15.50 -4.40 -0.45
CA ASP A 271 -14.57 -3.34 0.04
C ASP A 271 -13.10 -3.71 -0.16
N THR A 272 -12.74 -4.96 0.17
CA THR A 272 -11.37 -5.44 -0.03
C THR A 272 -11.02 -5.48 -1.51
N ARG A 273 -11.91 -5.96 -2.39
CA ARG A 273 -11.67 -6.01 -3.84
C ARG A 273 -11.53 -4.63 -4.47
N GLU A 274 -12.35 -3.68 -4.05
CA GLU A 274 -12.38 -2.34 -4.64
C GLU A 274 -11.12 -1.54 -4.31
N LYS A 275 -10.53 -1.72 -3.11
CA LYS A 275 -9.25 -1.06 -2.74
C LYS A 275 -8.11 -1.38 -3.68
N LEU A 276 -8.13 -2.53 -4.35
CA LEU A 276 -7.13 -2.85 -5.38
C LEU A 276 -7.09 -1.78 -6.49
N LEU A 277 -8.20 -1.11 -6.82
CA LEU A 277 -8.19 0.01 -7.79
C LEU A 277 -7.35 1.18 -7.30
N LEU A 278 -7.38 1.48 -6.00
CA LEU A 278 -6.61 2.57 -5.43
C LEU A 278 -5.11 2.27 -5.52
N TYR A 279 -4.71 1.03 -5.21
CA TYR A 279 -3.31 0.59 -5.38
C TYR A 279 -2.88 0.56 -6.85
N ILE A 280 -3.76 0.14 -7.77
CA ILE A 280 -3.48 0.21 -9.21
C ILE A 280 -3.33 1.66 -9.69
N ALA A 281 -4.14 2.59 -9.19
CA ALA A 281 -4.00 4.01 -9.50
C ALA A 281 -2.65 4.57 -9.01
N LEU A 282 -2.17 4.13 -7.84
CA LEU A 282 -0.84 4.46 -7.36
C LEU A 282 0.25 3.88 -8.27
N THR A 283 0.16 2.61 -8.69
CA THR A 283 1.12 2.04 -9.65
C THR A 283 1.19 2.83 -10.94
N PHE A 284 0.05 3.26 -11.48
CA PHE A 284 0.01 4.05 -12.70
C PHE A 284 0.75 5.38 -12.54
N THR A 285 0.54 6.06 -11.41
CA THR A 285 1.23 7.30 -11.08
C THR A 285 2.75 7.08 -10.94
N SER A 286 3.14 6.02 -10.22
CA SER A 286 4.53 5.63 -10.05
C SER A 286 5.20 5.27 -11.37
N LEU A 287 4.49 4.58 -12.29
CA LEU A 287 4.99 4.24 -13.63
C LEU A 287 5.28 5.51 -14.45
N ILE A 288 4.33 6.45 -14.50
CA ILE A 288 4.51 7.72 -15.24
C ILE A 288 5.73 8.48 -14.71
N TRP A 289 5.86 8.58 -13.38
CA TRP A 289 7.02 9.22 -12.78
C TRP A 289 8.32 8.45 -13.03
N PHE A 290 8.29 7.12 -12.96
CA PHE A 290 9.47 6.29 -13.15
C PHE A 290 10.05 6.38 -14.56
N ILE A 291 9.22 6.66 -15.58
CA ILE A 291 9.71 6.99 -16.93
C ILE A 291 10.66 8.19 -16.90
N ARG A 292 10.34 9.24 -16.13
CA ARG A 292 11.25 10.38 -15.93
C ARG A 292 12.56 9.96 -15.26
N ALA A 293 12.50 9.00 -14.33
CA ALA A 293 13.68 8.51 -13.63
C ALA A 293 14.71 7.82 -14.53
N LEU A 294 14.29 7.29 -15.69
CA LEU A 294 15.20 6.74 -16.70
C LEU A 294 16.11 7.80 -17.34
N PHE A 295 15.72 9.07 -17.32
CA PHE A 295 16.44 10.16 -17.97
C PHE A 295 17.34 10.97 -17.01
N TYR A 296 17.44 10.57 -15.75
CA TYR A 296 18.39 11.18 -14.84
C TYR A 296 19.82 10.80 -15.25
N LYS A 297 20.62 11.80 -15.64
CA LYS A 297 22.02 11.62 -16.02
C LYS A 297 22.87 11.40 -14.77
N LYS A 298 23.78 10.44 -14.79
CA LYS A 298 24.76 10.26 -13.71
C LYS A 298 25.79 11.37 -13.79
N SER A 299 26.12 11.98 -12.65
CA SER A 299 27.16 13.00 -12.56
C SER A 299 28.57 12.41 -12.75
N SER A 300 28.74 11.09 -12.56
CA SER A 300 30.00 10.37 -12.77
C SER A 300 30.29 9.98 -14.22
N ASP A 301 29.40 10.24 -15.19
CA ASP A 301 29.67 10.01 -16.62
C ASP A 301 30.74 10.98 -17.18
N VAL A 302 31.27 11.88 -16.35
CA VAL A 302 32.34 12.84 -16.66
C VAL A 302 33.74 12.29 -16.31
N ILE A 303 33.85 11.22 -15.52
CA ILE A 303 35.14 10.62 -15.15
C ILE A 303 35.20 9.18 -15.66
N ILE A 304 35.72 9.05 -16.88
CA ILE A 304 36.36 7.88 -17.50
C ILE A 304 35.87 6.53 -16.94
N ALA A 305 34.76 6.03 -17.46
CA ALA A 305 34.47 4.60 -17.44
C ALA A 305 34.82 4.03 -18.81
N ASP A 306 35.69 3.02 -18.83
CA ASP A 306 35.87 2.14 -19.97
C ASP A 306 34.52 1.82 -20.59
N SER A 307 34.46 1.87 -21.93
CA SER A 307 33.24 1.71 -22.72
C SER A 307 32.30 0.67 -22.10
N PRO A 308 31.02 0.99 -21.81
CA PRO A 308 30.11 0.06 -21.17
C PRO A 308 30.09 -1.23 -21.99
N SER A 309 30.47 -2.34 -21.36
CA SER A 309 30.40 -3.65 -22.01
C SER A 309 28.96 -3.83 -22.47
N LYS A 310 28.72 -3.85 -23.78
CA LYS A 310 27.37 -3.92 -24.36
C LYS A 310 26.72 -5.23 -23.96
N ASN A 311 26.05 -5.23 -22.82
CA ASN A 311 25.38 -6.40 -22.30
C ASN A 311 23.97 -6.45 -22.90
N TYR A 312 23.79 -7.23 -23.96
CA TYR A 312 22.51 -7.37 -24.66
C TYR A 312 21.52 -8.32 -23.96
N LEU A 313 21.88 -8.92 -22.82
CA LEU A 313 21.05 -9.90 -22.11
C LEU A 313 19.68 -9.34 -21.72
N TYR A 314 19.60 -8.02 -21.47
CA TYR A 314 18.32 -7.37 -21.16
C TYR A 314 17.34 -7.33 -22.33
N LEU A 315 17.82 -7.28 -23.58
CA LEU A 315 16.93 -7.32 -24.75
C LEU A 315 16.24 -8.68 -24.85
N ILE A 316 16.98 -9.75 -24.55
CA ILE A 316 16.44 -11.11 -24.45
C ILE A 316 15.43 -11.17 -23.30
N GLY A 317 15.76 -10.60 -22.14
CA GLY A 317 14.84 -10.52 -20.99
C GLY A 317 13.54 -9.77 -21.32
N LEU A 318 13.63 -8.61 -21.97
CA LEU A 318 12.48 -7.83 -22.41
C LEU A 318 11.62 -8.58 -23.43
N PHE A 319 12.25 -9.28 -24.38
CA PHE A 319 11.56 -10.12 -25.34
C PHE A 319 10.75 -11.22 -24.63
N PHE A 320 11.35 -11.93 -23.67
CA PHE A 320 10.64 -12.95 -22.89
C PHE A 320 9.50 -12.36 -22.05
N ILE A 321 9.71 -11.22 -21.39
CA ILE A 321 8.66 -10.52 -20.65
C ILE A 321 7.48 -10.16 -21.57
N GLY A 322 7.77 -9.66 -22.78
CA GLY A 322 6.76 -9.37 -23.79
C GLY A 322 6.01 -10.62 -24.28
N LEU A 323 6.73 -11.72 -24.54
CA LEU A 323 6.14 -12.99 -24.98
C LEU A 323 5.22 -13.58 -23.90
N ILE A 324 5.67 -13.58 -22.64
CA ILE A 324 4.86 -14.04 -21.49
C ILE A 324 3.58 -13.20 -21.39
N PHE A 325 3.67 -11.88 -21.51
CA PHE A 325 2.49 -11.01 -21.49
C PHE A 325 1.55 -11.27 -22.67
N LEU A 326 2.09 -11.42 -23.88
CA LEU A 326 1.30 -11.72 -25.08
C LEU A 326 0.57 -13.06 -24.95
N SER A 327 1.21 -14.07 -24.37
CA SER A 327 0.58 -15.36 -24.05
C SER A 327 -0.61 -15.19 -23.09
N TYR A 328 -0.48 -14.32 -22.08
CA TYR A 328 -1.55 -14.01 -21.13
C TYR A 328 -2.75 -13.34 -21.80
N VAL A 329 -2.49 -12.38 -22.70
CA VAL A 329 -3.53 -11.70 -23.47
C VAL A 329 -4.24 -12.70 -24.40
N LEU A 330 -3.50 -13.55 -25.11
CA LEU A 330 -4.08 -14.57 -25.99
C LEU A 330 -4.99 -15.54 -25.23
N VAL A 331 -4.53 -16.12 -24.12
CA VAL A 331 -5.34 -17.03 -23.29
C VAL A 331 -6.60 -16.34 -22.76
N ASN A 332 -6.51 -15.04 -22.45
CA ASN A 332 -7.66 -14.31 -21.97
C ASN A 332 -8.66 -13.96 -23.08
N PHE A 333 -8.25 -13.51 -24.26
CA PHE A 333 -9.18 -12.96 -25.25
C PHE A 333 -9.55 -13.92 -26.39
N VAL A 334 -8.73 -14.95 -26.65
CA VAL A 334 -9.00 -15.93 -27.72
C VAL A 334 -9.98 -17.00 -27.23
N ARG A 335 -11.18 -17.03 -27.81
CA ARG A 335 -12.30 -17.92 -27.42
C ARG A 335 -11.91 -19.38 -27.18
N LYS A 336 -11.01 -19.94 -27.98
CA LYS A 336 -10.56 -21.34 -27.87
C LYS A 336 -9.66 -21.62 -26.65
N LEU A 337 -9.00 -20.59 -26.12
CA LEU A 337 -8.00 -20.71 -25.04
C LEU A 337 -8.54 -20.20 -23.69
N ILE A 338 -9.76 -19.66 -23.64
CA ILE A 338 -10.29 -19.02 -22.44
C ILE A 338 -10.42 -20.03 -21.30
N ILE A 339 -9.68 -19.76 -20.22
CA ILE A 339 -9.78 -20.52 -18.97
C ILE A 339 -11.14 -20.23 -18.32
N LYS A 340 -11.95 -21.28 -18.19
CA LYS A 340 -13.22 -21.23 -17.45
C LYS A 340 -12.94 -21.49 -15.97
N GLY A 341 -13.49 -20.63 -15.10
CA GLY A 341 -13.41 -20.78 -13.65
C GLY A 341 -12.49 -19.76 -12.97
N VAL A 342 -12.98 -19.18 -11.87
CA VAL A 342 -12.29 -18.11 -11.13
C VAL A 342 -10.97 -18.58 -10.55
N LEU A 343 -10.93 -19.78 -9.96
CA LEU A 343 -9.73 -20.32 -9.32
C LEU A 343 -8.61 -20.57 -10.34
N LEU A 344 -8.92 -21.23 -11.46
CA LEU A 344 -7.96 -21.49 -12.52
C LEU A 344 -7.44 -20.19 -13.15
N ASN A 345 -8.31 -19.21 -13.39
CA ASN A 345 -7.88 -17.90 -13.89
C ASN A 345 -6.97 -17.16 -12.89
N THR A 346 -7.21 -17.36 -11.59
CA THR A 346 -6.37 -16.79 -10.51
C THR A 346 -4.98 -17.42 -10.52
N ILE A 347 -4.91 -18.76 -10.60
CA ILE A 347 -3.64 -19.50 -10.68
C ILE A 347 -2.87 -19.09 -11.93
N PHE A 348 -3.54 -19.03 -13.08
CA PHE A 348 -2.91 -18.64 -14.33
C PHE A 348 -2.36 -17.21 -14.27
N THR A 349 -3.12 -16.26 -13.71
CA THR A 349 -2.66 -14.89 -13.53
C THR A 349 -1.45 -14.83 -12.58
N GLY A 350 -1.51 -15.54 -11.45
CA GLY A 350 -0.38 -15.63 -10.51
C GLY A 350 0.87 -16.24 -11.14
N PHE A 351 0.72 -17.28 -11.94
CA PHE A 351 1.82 -17.95 -12.65
C PHE A 351 2.50 -17.02 -13.66
N ILE A 352 1.71 -16.31 -14.48
CA ILE A 352 2.22 -15.35 -15.46
C ILE A 352 2.98 -14.21 -14.77
N LEU A 353 2.43 -13.66 -13.69
CA LEU A 353 3.12 -12.63 -12.91
C LEU A 353 4.45 -13.17 -12.35
N THR A 354 4.47 -14.38 -11.80
CA THR A 354 5.72 -15.00 -11.33
C THR A 354 6.75 -15.15 -12.45
N LEU A 355 6.35 -15.61 -13.64
CA LEU A 355 7.29 -15.74 -14.77
C LEU A 355 7.90 -14.38 -15.17
N ILE A 356 7.10 -13.32 -15.25
CA ILE A 356 7.59 -11.96 -15.52
C ILE A 356 8.64 -11.53 -14.49
N TRP A 357 8.37 -11.78 -13.21
CA TRP A 357 9.28 -11.39 -12.13
C TRP A 357 10.49 -12.32 -11.97
N ILE A 358 10.42 -13.58 -12.42
CA ILE A 358 11.61 -14.46 -12.54
C ILE A 358 12.59 -13.87 -13.56
N VAL A 359 12.10 -13.51 -14.75
CA VAL A 359 12.95 -12.91 -15.78
C VAL A 359 13.56 -11.60 -15.27
N THR A 360 12.76 -10.77 -14.60
CA THR A 360 13.21 -9.51 -13.98
C THR A 360 14.30 -9.75 -12.93
N ALA A 361 14.12 -10.75 -12.06
CA ALA A 361 15.10 -11.12 -11.05
C ALA A 361 16.43 -11.56 -11.68
N ILE A 362 16.38 -12.45 -12.69
CA ILE A 362 17.58 -12.93 -13.41
C ILE A 362 18.35 -11.76 -14.02
N VAL A 363 17.66 -10.85 -14.72
CA VAL A 363 18.28 -9.67 -15.33
C VAL A 363 18.89 -8.76 -14.26
N SER A 364 18.17 -8.49 -13.16
CA SER A 364 18.64 -7.61 -12.08
C SER A 364 19.83 -8.17 -11.29
N LEU A 365 19.97 -9.49 -11.22
CA LEU A 365 21.09 -10.15 -10.52
C LEU A 365 22.33 -10.27 -11.40
N LYS A 366 22.15 -10.41 -12.72
CA LYS A 366 23.25 -10.57 -13.67
C LYS A 366 23.80 -9.25 -14.20
N ASN A 367 22.97 -8.21 -14.31
CA ASN A 367 23.38 -6.94 -14.88
C ASN A 367 23.74 -5.92 -13.79
N GLN A 368 24.92 -5.32 -13.93
CA GLN A 368 25.40 -4.25 -13.04
C GLN A 368 24.97 -2.85 -13.51
N GLU A 369 24.50 -2.73 -14.76
CA GLU A 369 24.01 -1.46 -15.30
C GLU A 369 22.61 -1.11 -14.79
N ILE A 370 22.51 0.04 -14.13
CA ILE A 370 21.29 0.55 -13.50
C ILE A 370 20.19 0.85 -14.53
N ILE A 371 20.57 1.43 -15.68
CA ILE A 371 19.64 1.78 -16.76
C ILE A 371 18.92 0.50 -17.24
N VAL A 372 19.69 -0.56 -17.46
CA VAL A 372 19.19 -1.86 -17.90
C VAL A 372 18.20 -2.47 -16.89
N THR A 373 18.56 -2.46 -15.61
CA THR A 373 17.69 -2.95 -14.53
C THR A 373 16.41 -2.12 -14.45
N ASN A 374 16.51 -0.79 -14.55
CA ASN A 374 15.35 0.10 -14.51
C ASN A 374 14.42 -0.10 -15.71
N ILE A 375 14.94 -0.24 -16.92
CA ILE A 375 14.12 -0.53 -18.11
C ILE A 375 13.36 -1.85 -17.92
N THR A 376 14.04 -2.90 -17.44
CA THR A 376 13.42 -4.20 -17.23
C THR A 376 12.29 -4.12 -16.19
N ILE A 377 12.51 -3.39 -15.10
CA ILE A 377 11.51 -3.18 -14.05
C ILE A 377 10.33 -2.34 -14.54
N LEU A 378 10.56 -1.33 -15.40
CA LEU A 378 9.49 -0.56 -16.04
C LEU A 378 8.56 -1.48 -16.86
N PHE A 379 9.11 -2.31 -17.76
CA PHE A 379 8.29 -3.20 -18.59
C PHE A 379 7.61 -4.30 -17.77
N ALA A 380 8.32 -4.90 -16.82
CA ALA A 380 7.76 -5.92 -15.93
C ALA A 380 6.57 -5.39 -15.11
N SER A 381 6.71 -4.20 -14.53
CA SER A 381 5.65 -3.56 -13.76
C SER A 381 4.48 -3.11 -14.64
N LEU A 382 4.73 -2.54 -15.82
CA LEU A 382 3.69 -2.15 -16.78
C LEU A 382 2.84 -3.36 -17.20
N PHE A 383 3.45 -4.46 -17.64
CA PHE A 383 2.72 -5.67 -18.02
C PHE A 383 2.05 -6.36 -16.82
N SER A 384 2.65 -6.31 -15.64
CA SER A 384 2.02 -6.81 -14.41
C SER A 384 0.72 -6.04 -14.10
N VAL A 385 0.75 -4.71 -14.18
CA VAL A 385 -0.42 -3.85 -13.92
C VAL A 385 -1.52 -4.09 -14.94
N ILE A 386 -1.19 -4.17 -16.24
CA ILE A 386 -2.18 -4.48 -17.29
C ILE A 386 -2.79 -5.87 -17.06
N SER A 387 -1.97 -6.87 -16.71
CA SER A 387 -2.46 -8.23 -16.41
C SER A 387 -3.42 -8.24 -15.23
N LEU A 388 -3.11 -7.51 -14.16
CA LEU A 388 -3.97 -7.36 -12.99
C LEU A 388 -5.29 -6.63 -13.29
N LEU A 389 -5.25 -5.62 -14.18
CA LEU A 389 -6.45 -4.94 -14.66
C LEU A 389 -7.36 -5.90 -15.45
N ILE A 390 -6.80 -6.65 -16.40
CA ILE A 390 -7.53 -7.66 -17.18
C ILE A 390 -8.17 -8.70 -16.25
N TYR A 391 -7.39 -9.23 -15.31
CA TYR A 391 -7.89 -10.18 -14.31
C TYR A 391 -9.09 -9.59 -13.57
N LYS A 392 -8.96 -8.38 -13.01
CA LYS A 392 -10.01 -7.71 -12.25
C LYS A 392 -11.29 -7.47 -13.05
N PHE A 393 -11.18 -7.10 -14.33
CA PHE A 393 -12.36 -6.90 -15.17
C PHE A 393 -13.12 -8.20 -15.44
N LYS A 394 -12.44 -9.34 -15.42
CA LYS A 394 -13.04 -10.66 -15.66
C LYS A 394 -13.52 -11.36 -14.41
N THR A 395 -12.85 -11.17 -13.28
CA THR A 395 -13.18 -11.88 -12.03
C THR A 395 -14.03 -11.02 -11.10
N THR A 396 -15.30 -11.38 -11.00
CA THR A 396 -16.24 -10.65 -10.12
C THR A 396 -16.28 -11.20 -8.69
N ASN A 397 -16.05 -12.50 -8.50
CA ASN A 397 -16.25 -13.19 -7.22
C ASN A 397 -14.97 -13.88 -6.70
N GLU A 398 -13.89 -13.11 -6.53
CA GLU A 398 -12.66 -13.65 -5.94
C GLU A 398 -12.76 -13.83 -4.41
N PRO A 399 -12.09 -14.86 -3.84
CA PRO A 399 -11.95 -15.01 -2.40
C PRO A 399 -11.18 -13.85 -1.75
N ILE A 400 -11.48 -13.52 -0.48
CA ILE A 400 -10.84 -12.42 0.25
C ILE A 400 -9.31 -12.55 0.30
N TYR A 401 -8.80 -13.77 0.52
CA TYR A 401 -7.36 -13.98 0.62
C TYR A 401 -6.64 -13.62 -0.70
N VAL A 402 -7.27 -13.89 -1.85
CA VAL A 402 -6.77 -13.49 -3.17
C VAL A 402 -6.67 -11.97 -3.26
N SER A 403 -7.74 -11.25 -2.90
CA SER A 403 -7.72 -9.78 -2.87
C SER A 403 -6.63 -9.21 -1.96
N ILE A 404 -6.32 -9.88 -0.83
CA ILE A 404 -5.25 -9.45 0.09
C ILE A 404 -3.89 -9.65 -0.55
N PHE A 405 -3.60 -10.83 -1.10
CA PHE A 405 -2.34 -11.10 -1.79
C PHE A 405 -2.13 -10.15 -2.97
N LEU A 406 -3.15 -9.94 -3.82
CA LEU A 406 -3.04 -9.03 -4.97
C LEU A 406 -2.70 -7.60 -4.53
N LYS A 407 -3.25 -7.11 -3.43
CA LYS A 407 -2.85 -5.79 -2.89
C LYS A 407 -1.42 -5.75 -2.42
N LEU A 408 -0.96 -6.78 -1.72
CA LEU A 408 0.42 -6.86 -1.25
C LEU A 408 1.39 -6.92 -2.44
N ILE A 409 1.06 -7.68 -3.48
CA ILE A 409 1.82 -7.74 -4.73
C ILE A 409 1.89 -6.36 -5.37
N VAL A 410 0.75 -5.70 -5.58
CA VAL A 410 0.74 -4.34 -6.16
C VAL A 410 1.52 -3.36 -5.30
N SER A 411 1.39 -3.43 -3.97
CA SER A 411 2.15 -2.58 -3.05
C SER A 411 3.66 -2.79 -3.17
N LEU A 412 4.13 -4.03 -3.29
CA LEU A 412 5.55 -4.32 -3.51
C LEU A 412 6.02 -3.81 -4.88
N ILE A 413 5.22 -3.98 -5.94
CA ILE A 413 5.54 -3.43 -7.26
C ILE A 413 5.69 -1.90 -7.20
N VAL A 414 4.78 -1.20 -6.51
CA VAL A 414 4.90 0.25 -6.26
C VAL A 414 6.20 0.57 -5.53
N SER A 415 6.49 -0.14 -4.44
CA SER A 415 7.69 0.10 -3.65
C SER A 415 8.95 -0.09 -4.48
N THR A 416 9.05 -1.16 -5.28
CA THR A 416 10.18 -1.42 -6.19
C THR A 416 10.36 -0.28 -7.20
N LEU A 417 9.27 0.22 -7.80
CA LEU A 417 9.34 1.36 -8.72
C LEU A 417 9.80 2.64 -8.03
N ILE A 418 9.21 2.97 -6.87
CA ILE A 418 9.54 4.19 -6.13
C ILE A 418 11.01 4.16 -5.73
N ILE A 419 11.45 3.07 -5.14
CA ILE A 419 12.79 2.91 -4.60
C ILE A 419 13.86 3.01 -5.68
N ASN A 420 13.70 2.29 -6.79
CA ASN A 420 14.68 2.34 -7.87
C ASN A 420 14.68 3.72 -8.55
N GLY A 421 13.52 4.39 -8.61
CA GLY A 421 13.42 5.73 -9.18
C GLY A 421 14.08 6.77 -8.28
N LEU A 422 13.95 6.62 -6.96
CA LEU A 422 14.64 7.44 -5.97
C LEU A 422 16.15 7.17 -6.01
N ASN A 423 16.57 5.91 -6.16
CA ASN A 423 17.97 5.54 -6.32
C ASN A 423 18.62 6.22 -7.54
N ALA A 424 17.94 6.16 -8.70
CA ALA A 424 18.40 6.83 -9.91
C ALA A 424 18.54 8.35 -9.73
N LEU A 425 17.63 8.97 -8.97
CA LEU A 425 17.68 10.40 -8.65
C LEU A 425 18.83 10.73 -7.70
N LEU A 426 19.09 9.89 -6.68
CA LEU A 426 20.21 10.07 -5.76
C LEU A 426 21.54 10.00 -6.50
N LEU A 427 21.73 9.00 -7.36
CA LEU A 427 22.95 8.83 -8.15
C LEU A 427 23.20 9.97 -9.12
N ALA A 428 22.15 10.56 -9.69
CA ALA A 428 22.28 11.74 -10.52
C ALA A 428 22.82 12.96 -9.76
N ASN A 429 22.64 12.99 -8.43
CA ASN A 429 23.13 14.02 -7.52
C ASN A 429 24.34 13.54 -6.69
N ASN A 430 25.16 12.62 -7.22
CA ASN A 430 26.35 12.06 -6.56
C ASN A 430 26.11 11.38 -5.20
N ASN A 431 24.87 11.00 -4.90
CA ASN A 431 24.53 10.36 -3.64
C ASN A 431 24.42 8.84 -3.84
N GLN A 432 25.31 8.09 -3.16
CA GLN A 432 25.37 6.63 -3.23
C GLN A 432 24.81 5.93 -1.97
N SER A 433 24.03 6.65 -1.14
CA SER A 433 23.54 6.13 0.15
C SER A 433 22.79 4.79 0.06
N PHE A 434 22.09 4.52 -1.04
CA PHE A 434 21.37 3.24 -1.24
C PHE A 434 22.29 2.06 -1.59
N TYR A 435 23.56 2.32 -1.93
CA TYR A 435 24.59 1.30 -2.16
C TYR A 435 25.40 0.98 -0.91
N ASN A 436 25.34 1.81 0.14
CA ASN A 436 26.10 1.65 1.38
C ASN A 436 25.51 0.59 2.35
N ILE A 437 24.60 -0.25 1.88
CA ILE A 437 24.03 -1.33 2.69
C ILE A 437 25.04 -2.46 2.76
N SER A 438 25.38 -2.90 3.98
CA SER A 438 26.26 -4.05 4.24
C SER A 438 25.56 -5.38 3.88
N SER A 439 25.23 -5.55 2.60
CA SER A 439 24.54 -6.69 2.03
C SER A 439 25.19 -7.03 0.70
N LEU A 440 25.31 -8.32 0.40
CA LEU A 440 25.75 -8.81 -0.92
C LEU A 440 24.76 -8.43 -2.03
N LEU A 441 23.50 -8.17 -1.66
CA LEU A 441 22.44 -7.73 -2.56
C LEU A 441 22.22 -6.23 -2.42
N SER A 442 22.17 -5.54 -3.56
CA SER A 442 21.75 -4.14 -3.62
C SER A 442 20.28 -3.98 -3.21
N LEU A 443 19.91 -2.79 -2.75
CA LEU A 443 18.56 -2.51 -2.29
C LEU A 443 17.50 -2.80 -3.37
N ASP A 444 17.77 -2.44 -4.62
CA ASP A 444 16.89 -2.71 -5.77
C ASP A 444 16.64 -4.23 -5.95
N GLN A 445 17.69 -5.05 -5.81
CA GLN A 445 17.59 -6.51 -5.89
C GLN A 445 16.76 -7.10 -4.73
N ILE A 446 16.89 -6.55 -3.52
CA ILE A 446 16.10 -6.99 -2.35
C ILE A 446 14.60 -6.81 -2.62
N PHE A 447 14.19 -5.69 -3.21
CA PHE A 447 12.78 -5.43 -3.52
C PHE A 447 12.25 -6.30 -4.68
N VAL A 448 13.07 -6.55 -5.70
CA VAL A 448 12.73 -7.48 -6.79
C VAL A 448 12.54 -8.91 -6.25
N ILE A 449 13.47 -9.40 -5.42
CA ILE A 449 13.38 -10.74 -4.81
C ILE A 449 12.19 -10.82 -3.86
N SER A 450 11.94 -9.79 -3.05
CA SER A 450 10.78 -9.77 -2.14
C SER A 450 9.46 -9.86 -2.91
N THR A 451 9.37 -9.17 -4.05
CA THR A 451 8.20 -9.25 -4.96
C THR A 451 8.03 -10.66 -5.52
N LEU A 452 9.14 -11.29 -5.95
CA LEU A 452 9.16 -12.67 -6.44
C LEU A 452 8.68 -13.68 -5.37
N VAL A 453 9.21 -13.57 -4.14
CA VAL A 453 8.87 -14.47 -3.02
C VAL A 453 7.38 -14.38 -2.68
N LEU A 454 6.82 -13.17 -2.66
CA LEU A 454 5.40 -12.99 -2.41
C LEU A 454 4.53 -13.60 -3.52
N LEU A 455 4.92 -13.43 -4.78
CA LEU A 455 4.24 -14.05 -5.92
C LEU A 455 4.30 -15.58 -5.86
N PHE A 456 5.44 -16.14 -5.45
CA PHE A 456 5.59 -17.59 -5.27
C PHE A 456 4.68 -18.10 -4.13
N THR A 457 4.63 -17.37 -3.01
CA THR A 457 3.74 -17.70 -1.87
C THR A 457 2.26 -17.62 -2.28
N PHE A 458 1.89 -16.62 -3.08
CA PHE A 458 0.55 -16.50 -3.63
C PHE A 458 0.18 -17.72 -4.48
N ASN A 459 1.06 -18.14 -5.39
CA ASN A 459 0.82 -19.32 -6.21
C ASN A 459 0.67 -20.58 -5.37
N ILE A 460 1.56 -20.81 -4.39
CA ILE A 460 1.43 -21.95 -3.45
C ILE A 460 0.06 -21.92 -2.76
N ALA A 461 -0.36 -20.78 -2.22
CA ALA A 461 -1.65 -20.67 -1.54
C ALA A 461 -2.84 -20.99 -2.48
N THR A 462 -2.78 -20.56 -3.74
CA THR A 462 -3.82 -20.86 -4.74
C THR A 462 -3.83 -22.32 -5.20
N ILE A 463 -2.67 -22.95 -5.31
CA ILE A 463 -2.54 -24.38 -5.64
C ILE A 463 -3.04 -25.25 -4.49
N ILE A 464 -2.71 -24.91 -3.23
CA ILE A 464 -3.28 -25.59 -2.06
C ILE A 464 -4.80 -25.51 -2.09
N ASN A 465 -5.37 -24.34 -2.38
CA ASN A 465 -6.82 -24.20 -2.50
C ASN A 465 -7.40 -25.04 -3.65
N LEU A 466 -6.71 -25.15 -4.78
CA LEU A 466 -7.09 -26.05 -5.87
C LEU A 466 -7.15 -27.51 -5.40
N ILE A 467 -6.09 -28.00 -4.74
CA ILE A 467 -6.02 -29.36 -4.22
C ILE A 467 -7.18 -29.62 -3.24
N LEU A 468 -7.44 -28.70 -2.31
CA LEU A 468 -8.55 -28.82 -1.37
C LEU A 468 -9.91 -28.86 -2.06
N THR A 469 -10.15 -27.99 -3.05
CA THR A 469 -11.42 -27.97 -3.79
C THR A 469 -11.62 -29.24 -4.61
N LEU A 470 -10.59 -29.75 -5.28
CA LEU A 470 -10.63 -31.02 -6.01
C LEU A 470 -10.93 -32.19 -5.08
N ASN A 471 -10.29 -32.24 -3.90
CA ASN A 471 -10.55 -33.27 -2.89
C ASN A 471 -11.99 -33.25 -2.36
N VAL A 472 -12.58 -32.07 -2.19
CA VAL A 472 -13.99 -31.96 -1.78
C VAL A 472 -14.93 -32.45 -2.88
N ILE A 473 -14.64 -32.11 -4.14
CA ILE A 473 -15.44 -32.55 -5.29
C ILE A 473 -15.36 -34.07 -5.46
N THR A 474 -14.17 -34.66 -5.37
CA THR A 474 -14.00 -36.11 -5.50
C THR A 474 -14.71 -36.87 -4.38
N ARG A 475 -14.61 -36.40 -3.13
CA ARG A 475 -15.35 -36.98 -1.99
C ARG A 475 -16.87 -36.91 -2.18
N LYS A 476 -17.40 -35.77 -2.61
CA LYS A 476 -18.84 -35.61 -2.87
C LYS A 476 -19.32 -36.50 -4.02
N ASN A 477 -18.54 -36.61 -5.09
CA ASN A 477 -18.89 -37.47 -6.22
C ASN A 477 -18.86 -38.95 -5.82
N LYS A 478 -17.94 -39.36 -4.94
CA LYS A 478 -17.90 -40.72 -4.38
C LYS A 478 -19.16 -41.00 -3.55
N ALA A 479 -19.49 -40.11 -2.60
CA ALA A 479 -20.69 -40.25 -1.77
C ALA A 479 -22.00 -40.26 -2.59
N MET A 480 -22.07 -39.44 -3.66
CA MET A 480 -23.23 -39.44 -4.55
C MET A 480 -23.37 -40.75 -5.34
N LYS A 481 -22.25 -41.33 -5.80
CA LYS A 481 -22.26 -42.65 -6.46
C LYS A 481 -22.67 -43.77 -5.51
N GLU A 482 -22.22 -43.72 -4.26
CA GLU A 482 -22.61 -44.68 -3.21
C GLU A 482 -24.12 -44.58 -2.91
N ALA A 483 -24.66 -43.36 -2.73
CA ALA A 483 -26.09 -43.15 -2.49
C ALA A 483 -27.00 -43.55 -3.68
N ILE A 484 -26.51 -43.51 -4.92
CA ILE A 484 -27.24 -44.01 -6.10
C ILE A 484 -27.25 -45.54 -6.14
N ASN A 485 -26.18 -46.18 -5.67
CA ASN A 485 -26.07 -47.63 -5.62
C ASN A 485 -26.87 -48.26 -4.46
N GLU A 486 -27.07 -47.55 -3.36
CA GLU A 486 -27.91 -48.01 -2.23
C GLU A 486 -29.43 -47.92 -2.50
N ASN A 487 -29.85 -47.13 -3.50
CA ASN A 487 -31.26 -46.95 -3.89
C ASN A 487 -31.68 -47.80 -5.10
N LYS A 488 -30.82 -48.71 -5.57
CA LYS A 488 -31.13 -49.73 -6.58
C LYS A 488 -31.12 -51.09 -5.92
#